data_AF-A0ABC9WXH9-F1
#
_entry.id   AF-A0ABC9WXH9-F1
#
_cell.length_a   1.000
_cell.length_b   1.000
_cell.length_c   1.000
_cell.angle_alpha   90.00
_cell.angle_beta   90.00
_cell.angle_gamma   90.00
#
_symmetry.space_group_name_H-M   'P 1'
#
loop_
_entity.id
_entity.type
_entity.pdbx_description
1 polymer ?
#
loop_
_entity_poly.entity_id
_entity_poly.type
_entity_poly.pdbx_seq_one_letter_code
_entity_poly.pdbx_strand_id
1 'polypeptide(L)'
;MGNVKLKGSLDFGDHEMVEFKILRAARRMYSKLTTLDFRRADFGLFRDLLGRIPWDKALEGRGAQDSWLIFRSHLLRAQERCIPTKRKSGKNAKRPPWVNKELLGKAKQKKEAYRGWKQGQVAWEEYRETVRTATDQVRKAKALTELSLARDVKDNKKSFYRYDVSDKRRTRENVGPLWNETGNLVTQDMEEAEVLNNFFASVFTGKCSSHTAQVTEGKGRDWENAEPPTVGEDQI
;
A
#
# COMPACT_ATOMS: atom_id res chain seq x y z
N MET A 1 31.30 27.43 6.29
CA MET A 1 31.47 26.05 6.79
C MET A 1 30.63 25.89 8.05
N GLY A 2 29.67 24.97 8.07
CA GLY A 2 28.81 24.76 9.24
C GLY A 2 29.54 24.02 10.35
N ASN A 3 29.48 24.54 11.58
CA ASN A 3 30.01 23.87 12.77
C ASN A 3 29.29 22.52 12.98
N VAL A 4 29.96 21.43 12.62
CA VAL A 4 29.54 20.06 12.92
C VAL A 4 30.12 19.68 14.29
N LYS A 5 29.27 19.22 15.21
CA LYS A 5 29.65 18.82 16.57
C LYS A 5 29.19 17.40 16.86
N LEU A 6 30.03 16.62 17.52
CA LEU A 6 29.64 15.34 18.10
C LEU A 6 28.94 15.61 19.44
N LYS A 7 27.77 15.02 19.63
CA LYS A 7 26.90 15.28 20.80
C LYS A 7 26.72 14.05 21.70
N GLY A 8 27.54 13.02 21.51
CA GLY A 8 27.43 11.73 22.19
C GLY A 8 26.37 10.82 21.56
N SER A 9 26.14 9.64 22.14
CA SER A 9 25.27 8.62 21.54
C SER A 9 23.78 9.00 21.58
N LEU A 10 23.05 8.68 20.51
CA LEU A 10 21.62 9.00 20.32
C LEU A 10 20.70 8.04 21.08
N ASP A 11 21.22 6.87 21.49
CA ASP A 11 20.53 5.80 22.22
C ASP A 11 21.58 4.85 22.85
N PHE A 12 21.24 3.58 23.17
CA PHE A 12 22.20 2.56 23.65
C PHE A 12 23.14 2.01 22.57
N GLY A 13 23.19 2.63 21.40
CA GLY A 13 24.03 2.20 20.28
C GLY A 13 25.45 2.77 20.37
N ASP A 14 26.33 2.17 19.61
CA ASP A 14 27.69 2.63 19.29
C ASP A 14 27.69 3.83 18.33
N HIS A 15 26.52 4.29 17.87
CA HIS A 15 26.39 5.43 16.97
C HIS A 15 26.42 6.78 17.70
N GLU A 16 27.39 7.62 17.36
CA GLU A 16 27.46 9.01 17.84
C GLU A 16 26.56 9.96 17.04
N MET A 17 25.90 10.87 17.76
CA MET A 17 25.08 11.92 17.17
C MET A 17 25.97 13.03 16.59
N VAL A 18 25.82 13.27 15.30
CA VAL A 18 26.39 14.42 14.61
C VAL A 18 25.34 15.53 14.57
N GLU A 19 25.62 16.66 15.22
CA GLU A 19 24.76 17.85 15.22
C GLU A 19 25.35 18.94 14.33
N PHE A 20 24.54 19.44 13.40
CA PHE A 20 24.87 20.61 12.59
C PHE A 20 23.62 21.44 12.34
N LYS A 21 23.79 22.74 12.14
CA LYS A 21 22.69 23.68 11.95
C LYS A 21 22.42 23.89 10.47
N ILE A 22 21.20 23.61 10.04
CA ILE A 22 20.71 23.97 8.70
C ILE A 22 19.66 25.06 8.86
N LEU A 23 19.89 26.22 8.25
CA LEU A 23 18.88 27.25 8.10
C LEU A 23 18.04 26.92 6.86
N ARG A 24 16.80 26.48 7.07
CA ARG A 24 15.88 26.17 5.98
C ARG A 24 14.48 26.64 6.32
N ALA A 25 13.85 27.38 5.40
CA ALA A 25 12.43 27.69 5.47
C ALA A 25 11.63 26.39 5.29
N ALA A 26 11.05 25.87 6.37
CA ALA A 26 10.24 24.65 6.32
C ALA A 26 8.78 25.01 6.03
N ARG A 27 8.30 24.76 4.81
CA ARG A 27 6.87 24.73 4.50
C ARG A 27 6.34 23.33 4.77
N ARG A 28 5.50 23.18 5.78
CA ARG A 28 4.82 21.91 6.07
C ARG A 28 3.71 21.68 5.03
N MET A 29 4.02 20.97 3.96
CA MET A 29 3.01 20.51 3.00
C MET A 29 2.28 19.29 3.58
N TYR A 30 0.98 19.44 3.84
CA TYR A 30 0.11 18.30 4.07
C TYR A 30 -0.22 17.68 2.72
N SER A 31 0.20 16.44 2.46
CA SER A 31 -0.27 15.68 1.31
C SER A 31 -1.75 15.38 1.50
N LYS A 32 -2.62 16.26 0.96
CA LYS A 32 -4.07 16.05 0.92
C LYS A 32 -4.37 15.06 -0.20
N LEU A 33 -4.00 13.79 -0.01
CA LEU A 33 -4.37 12.74 -0.96
C LEU A 33 -5.90 12.61 -0.97
N THR A 34 -6.51 12.87 -2.13
CA THR A 34 -7.93 12.64 -2.38
C THR A 34 -8.12 11.31 -3.09
N THR A 35 -9.20 10.61 -2.77
CA THR A 35 -9.57 9.35 -3.42
C THR A 35 -11.05 9.40 -3.78
N LEU A 36 -11.46 8.75 -4.86
CA LEU A 36 -12.87 8.63 -5.22
C LEU A 36 -13.64 7.85 -4.15
N ASP A 37 -14.85 8.30 -3.83
CA ASP A 37 -15.73 7.66 -2.86
C ASP A 37 -16.83 6.85 -3.54
N PHE A 38 -16.46 5.66 -4.03
CA PHE A 38 -17.38 4.74 -4.72
C PHE A 38 -18.62 4.33 -3.90
N ARG A 39 -18.59 4.49 -2.56
CA ARG A 39 -19.77 4.23 -1.71
C ARG A 39 -20.89 5.25 -1.91
N ARG A 40 -20.54 6.46 -2.36
CA ARG A 40 -21.46 7.57 -2.62
C ARG A 40 -21.60 7.85 -4.11
N ALA A 41 -21.15 6.92 -4.96
CA ALA A 41 -21.24 7.07 -6.40
C ALA A 41 -22.70 6.93 -6.85
N ASP A 42 -23.11 7.81 -7.76
CA ASP A 42 -24.37 7.65 -8.48
C ASP A 42 -24.12 6.81 -9.73
N PHE A 43 -24.30 5.49 -9.60
CA PHE A 43 -24.14 4.56 -10.71
C PHE A 43 -25.26 4.64 -11.75
N GLY A 44 -26.42 5.19 -11.38
CA GLY A 44 -27.52 5.43 -12.31
C GLY A 44 -27.13 6.53 -13.30
N LEU A 45 -26.75 7.70 -12.77
CA LEU A 45 -26.26 8.81 -13.57
C LEU A 45 -25.01 8.44 -14.38
N PHE A 46 -24.10 7.64 -13.81
CA PHE A 46 -22.90 7.19 -14.52
C PHE A 46 -23.24 6.36 -15.76
N ARG A 47 -24.21 5.43 -15.62
CA ARG A 47 -24.69 4.60 -16.73
C ARG A 47 -25.40 5.45 -17.78
N ASP A 48 -26.24 6.39 -17.37
CA ASP A 48 -26.96 7.28 -18.28
C ASP A 48 -26.01 8.15 -19.09
N LEU A 49 -24.97 8.72 -18.45
CA LEU A 49 -23.98 9.55 -19.13
C LEU A 49 -23.19 8.77 -20.19
N LEU A 50 -22.87 7.50 -19.92
CA LEU A 50 -22.17 6.66 -20.89
C LEU A 50 -23.11 6.09 -21.96
N GLY A 51 -24.35 5.77 -21.62
CA GLY A 51 -25.36 5.24 -22.54
C GLY A 51 -25.86 6.26 -23.55
N ARG A 52 -25.77 7.56 -23.25
CA ARG A 52 -26.15 8.65 -24.17
C ARG A 52 -25.11 8.94 -25.27
N ILE A 53 -23.92 8.35 -25.16
CA ILE A 53 -22.85 8.60 -26.14
C ILE A 53 -23.10 7.72 -27.37
N PRO A 54 -23.16 8.28 -28.59
CA PRO A 54 -23.28 7.49 -29.81
C PRO A 54 -21.94 6.85 -30.14
N TRP A 55 -21.62 5.74 -29.45
CA TRP A 55 -20.33 5.06 -29.54
C TRP A 55 -19.97 4.65 -30.97
N ASP A 56 -20.95 4.20 -31.75
CA ASP A 56 -20.75 3.80 -33.15
C ASP A 56 -20.12 4.94 -33.95
N LYS A 57 -20.65 6.16 -33.83
CA LYS A 57 -20.13 7.36 -34.51
C LYS A 57 -18.84 7.89 -33.87
N ALA A 58 -18.72 7.77 -32.55
CA ALA A 58 -17.56 8.27 -31.83
C ALA A 58 -16.28 7.48 -32.17
N LEU A 59 -16.44 6.19 -32.47
CA LEU A 59 -15.34 5.25 -32.72
C LEU A 59 -15.17 4.88 -34.21
N GLU A 60 -16.12 5.29 -35.07
CA GLU A 60 -16.08 5.02 -36.52
C GLU A 60 -14.77 5.49 -37.17
N GLY A 61 -14.12 4.59 -37.92
CA GLY A 61 -12.91 4.89 -38.69
C GLY A 61 -11.66 5.17 -37.84
N ARG A 62 -11.69 4.92 -36.53
CA ARG A 62 -10.55 5.18 -35.62
C ARG A 62 -9.76 3.92 -35.30
N GLY A 63 -8.45 4.09 -35.16
CA GLY A 63 -7.57 3.03 -34.66
C GLY A 63 -7.86 2.68 -33.20
N ALA A 64 -7.38 1.51 -32.76
CA ALA A 64 -7.61 1.03 -31.39
C ALA A 64 -7.16 2.02 -30.32
N GLN A 65 -6.02 2.70 -30.53
CA GLN A 65 -5.48 3.67 -29.60
C GLN A 65 -6.35 4.92 -29.48
N ASP A 66 -6.78 5.48 -30.61
CA ASP A 66 -7.65 6.68 -30.62
C ASP A 66 -9.01 6.37 -30.02
N SER A 67 -9.56 5.20 -30.34
CA SER A 67 -10.81 4.70 -29.77
C SER A 67 -10.72 4.56 -28.24
N TRP A 68 -9.60 4.04 -27.73
CA TRP A 68 -9.35 3.95 -26.29
C TRP A 68 -9.26 5.32 -25.62
N LEU A 69 -8.58 6.30 -26.22
CA LEU A 69 -8.46 7.64 -25.67
C LEU A 69 -9.81 8.34 -25.57
N ILE A 70 -10.67 8.18 -26.57
CA ILE A 70 -12.03 8.72 -26.58
C ILE A 70 -12.87 8.08 -25.47
N PHE A 71 -12.85 6.74 -25.40
CA PHE A 71 -13.55 6.01 -24.35
C PHE A 71 -13.08 6.44 -22.95
N ARG A 72 -11.77 6.46 -22.71
CA ARG A 72 -11.16 6.89 -21.45
C ARG A 72 -11.58 8.31 -21.08
N SER A 73 -11.61 9.23 -22.05
CA SER A 73 -12.00 10.62 -21.81
C SER A 73 -13.45 10.74 -21.34
N HIS A 74 -14.37 10.04 -22.00
CA HIS A 74 -15.78 10.01 -21.60
C HIS A 74 -15.99 9.32 -20.25
N LEU A 75 -15.27 8.23 -19.99
CA LEU A 75 -15.30 7.50 -18.73
C LEU A 75 -14.85 8.38 -17.56
N LEU A 76 -13.71 9.06 -17.70
CA LEU A 76 -13.18 9.95 -16.66
C LEU A 76 -14.10 11.14 -16.41
N ARG A 77 -14.68 11.72 -17.47
CA ARG A 77 -15.65 12.81 -17.34
C ARG A 77 -16.93 12.37 -16.65
N ALA A 78 -17.43 11.17 -16.92
CA ALA A 78 -18.57 10.60 -16.19
C ALA A 78 -18.19 10.34 -14.72
N GLN A 79 -16.98 9.84 -14.47
CA GLN A 79 -16.47 9.55 -13.14
C GLN A 79 -16.39 10.80 -12.26
N GLU A 80 -15.89 11.90 -12.80
CA GLU A 80 -15.79 13.19 -12.09
C GLU A 80 -17.16 13.74 -11.68
N ARG A 81 -18.20 13.49 -12.49
CA ARG A 81 -19.57 13.97 -12.22
C ARG A 81 -20.33 13.07 -11.25
N CYS A 82 -20.08 11.77 -11.29
CA CYS A 82 -20.91 10.79 -10.57
C CYS A 82 -20.27 10.32 -9.26
N ILE A 83 -18.94 10.44 -9.12
CA ILE A 83 -18.21 9.90 -7.97
C ILE A 83 -17.57 11.03 -7.19
N PRO A 84 -18.14 11.41 -6.03
CA PRO A 84 -17.55 12.46 -5.21
C PRO A 84 -16.16 12.03 -4.71
N THR A 85 -15.27 13.00 -4.53
CA THR A 85 -13.96 12.73 -3.92
C THR A 85 -14.05 12.84 -2.41
N LYS A 86 -13.38 11.93 -1.70
CA LYS A 86 -13.15 12.04 -0.27
C LYS A 86 -11.68 12.27 0.01
N ARG A 87 -11.40 13.01 1.08
CA ARG A 87 -10.05 13.05 1.62
C ARG A 87 -9.69 11.65 2.09
N LYS A 88 -8.52 11.17 1.69
CA LYS A 88 -7.89 10.04 2.35
C LYS A 88 -7.60 10.52 3.77
N SER A 89 -8.48 10.21 4.72
CA SER A 89 -8.09 10.24 6.12
C SER A 89 -6.86 9.35 6.17
N GLY A 90 -5.69 9.91 6.54
CA GLY A 90 -4.52 9.10 6.81
C GLY A 90 -5.02 7.95 7.66
N LYS A 91 -4.87 6.70 7.16
CA LYS A 91 -5.47 5.50 7.77
C LYS A 91 -5.39 5.72 9.27
N ASN A 92 -6.52 5.85 9.96
CA ASN A 92 -6.51 5.87 11.42
C ASN A 92 -5.81 4.58 11.75
N ALA A 93 -4.51 4.66 12.07
CA ALA A 93 -3.70 3.50 12.27
C ALA A 93 -4.36 2.84 13.45
N LYS A 94 -5.16 1.80 13.17
CA LYS A 94 -5.93 1.13 14.20
C LYS A 94 -4.88 0.73 15.21
N ARG A 95 -5.02 1.26 16.43
CA ARG A 95 -3.98 1.12 17.43
C ARG A 95 -3.67 -0.37 17.56
N PRO A 96 -2.40 -0.78 17.48
CA PRO A 96 -2.06 -2.17 17.69
C PRO A 96 -2.65 -2.66 19.01
N PRO A 97 -3.09 -3.93 19.10
CA PRO A 97 -3.79 -4.43 20.27
C PRO A 97 -2.99 -4.31 21.58
N TRP A 98 -1.65 -4.29 21.48
CA TRP A 98 -0.74 -4.13 22.62
C TRP A 98 -0.65 -2.68 23.16
N VAL A 99 -1.22 -1.67 22.47
CA VAL A 99 -1.15 -0.26 22.89
C VAL A 99 -2.28 0.06 23.88
N ASN A 100 -1.91 0.26 25.15
CA ASN A 100 -2.81 0.74 26.20
C ASN A 100 -2.54 2.23 26.56
N LYS A 101 -3.40 2.82 27.39
CA LYS A 101 -3.30 4.24 27.82
C LYS A 101 -2.03 4.52 28.64
N GLU A 102 -1.56 3.53 29.41
CA GLU A 102 -0.37 3.63 30.25
C GLU A 102 0.93 3.70 29.41
N LEU A 103 1.05 2.84 28.40
CA LEU A 103 2.18 2.84 27.46
C LEU A 103 2.25 4.15 26.67
N LEU A 104 1.10 4.73 26.31
CA LEU A 104 1.06 6.08 25.72
C LEU A 104 1.56 7.15 26.69
N GLY A 105 1.19 7.05 27.97
CA GLY A 105 1.73 7.90 29.03
C GLY A 105 3.25 7.77 29.14
N LYS A 106 3.78 6.56 29.10
CA LYS A 106 5.23 6.27 29.14
C LYS A 106 5.96 6.78 27.90
N ALA A 107 5.37 6.65 26.72
CA ALA A 107 5.91 7.23 25.49
C ALA A 107 5.96 8.77 25.56
N LYS A 108 4.96 9.39 26.19
CA LYS A 108 4.95 10.85 26.44
C LYS A 108 6.04 11.23 27.45
N GLN A 109 6.18 10.50 28.55
CA GLN A 109 7.25 10.68 29.54
C GLN A 109 8.64 10.57 28.90
N LYS A 110 8.87 9.56 28.04
CA LYS A 110 10.12 9.43 27.26
C LYS A 110 10.39 10.68 26.40
N LYS A 111 9.36 11.22 25.75
CA LYS A 111 9.50 12.44 24.91
C LYS A 111 9.77 13.70 25.75
N GLU A 112 9.16 13.80 26.92
CA GLU A 112 9.38 14.90 27.86
C GLU A 112 10.78 14.82 28.48
N ALA A 113 11.23 13.63 28.89
CA ALA A 113 12.58 13.38 29.38
C ALA A 113 13.63 13.74 28.32
N TYR A 114 13.41 13.37 27.05
CA TYR A 114 14.30 13.78 25.95
C TYR A 114 14.38 15.31 25.81
N ARG A 115 13.23 16.01 25.89
CA ARG A 115 13.19 17.48 25.83
C ARG A 115 13.94 18.11 27.00
N GLY A 116 13.72 17.61 28.22
CA GLY A 116 14.38 18.07 29.43
C GLY A 116 15.89 17.86 29.37
N TRP A 117 16.33 16.67 28.96
CA TRP A 117 17.76 16.37 28.76
C TRP A 117 18.39 17.28 27.70
N LYS A 118 17.73 17.47 26.56
CA LYS A 118 18.21 18.37 25.49
C LYS A 118 18.33 19.82 25.95
N GLN A 119 17.54 20.24 26.94
CA GLN A 119 17.55 21.57 27.55
C GLN A 119 18.48 21.66 28.78
N GLY A 120 19.14 20.57 29.17
CA GLY A 120 20.02 20.52 30.35
C GLY A 120 19.27 20.46 31.69
N GLN A 121 17.96 20.20 31.69
CA GLN A 121 17.12 20.17 32.89
C GLN A 121 17.05 18.78 33.54
N VAL A 122 17.42 17.73 32.81
CA VAL A 122 17.33 16.33 33.24
C VAL A 122 18.70 15.69 33.06
N ALA A 123 19.17 14.99 34.09
CA ALA A 123 20.43 14.27 34.03
C ALA A 123 20.37 13.15 32.96
N TRP A 124 21.52 12.83 32.37
CA TRP A 124 21.59 11.78 31.34
C TRP A 124 21.12 10.43 31.89
N GLU A 125 21.46 10.13 33.14
CA GLU A 125 21.15 8.88 33.83
C GLU A 125 19.64 8.69 34.02
N GLU A 126 18.93 9.74 34.43
CA GLU A 126 17.48 9.75 34.64
C GLU A 126 16.73 9.60 33.31
N TYR A 127 17.19 10.31 32.26
CA TYR A 127 16.67 10.11 30.91
C TYR A 127 16.87 8.66 30.46
N ARG A 128 18.08 8.12 30.68
CA ARG A 128 18.46 6.77 30.28
C ARG A 128 17.58 5.71 30.94
N GLU A 129 17.33 5.83 32.25
CA GLU A 129 16.46 4.93 32.99
C GLU A 129 15.00 5.01 32.50
N THR A 130 14.50 6.22 32.27
CA THR A 130 13.14 6.44 31.73
C THR A 130 12.97 5.80 30.35
N VAL A 131 13.99 5.88 29.49
CA VAL A 131 13.96 5.23 28.18
C VAL A 131 13.97 3.71 28.30
N ARG A 132 14.83 3.14 29.16
CA ARG A 132 14.90 1.68 29.38
C ARG A 132 13.57 1.12 29.86
N THR A 133 13.05 1.69 30.94
CA THR A 133 11.79 1.24 31.55
C THR A 133 10.62 1.32 30.58
N ALA A 134 10.49 2.41 29.81
CA ALA A 134 9.46 2.55 28.80
C ALA A 134 9.62 1.52 27.66
N THR A 135 10.85 1.25 27.23
CA THR A 135 11.14 0.29 26.15
C THR A 135 10.83 -1.14 26.58
N ASP A 136 11.21 -1.50 27.80
CA ASP A 136 10.94 -2.82 28.38
C ASP A 136 9.45 -3.07 28.56
N GLN A 137 8.69 -2.06 29.00
CA GLN A 137 7.24 -2.17 29.11
C GLN A 137 6.57 -2.38 27.75
N VAL A 138 7.00 -1.66 26.72
CA VAL A 138 6.52 -1.88 25.34
C VAL A 138 6.86 -3.30 24.86
N ARG A 139 8.08 -3.78 25.15
CA ARG A 139 8.51 -5.14 24.79
C ARG A 139 7.65 -6.20 25.48
N LYS A 140 7.40 -6.05 26.79
CA LYS A 140 6.53 -6.95 27.58
C LYS A 140 5.09 -6.95 27.07
N ALA A 141 4.52 -5.78 26.81
CA ALA A 141 3.13 -5.68 26.31
C ALA A 141 2.95 -6.35 24.94
N LYS A 142 3.92 -6.17 24.03
CA LYS A 142 3.95 -6.87 22.74
C LYS A 142 4.00 -8.39 22.93
N ALA A 143 4.94 -8.87 23.74
CA ALA A 143 5.11 -10.30 24.01
C ALA A 143 3.84 -10.92 24.64
N LEU A 144 3.20 -10.24 25.60
CA LEU A 144 1.96 -10.70 26.22
C LEU A 144 0.81 -10.80 25.21
N THR A 145 0.69 -9.81 24.34
CA THR A 145 -0.35 -9.80 23.30
C THR A 145 -0.12 -10.93 22.30
N GLU A 146 1.12 -11.12 21.84
CA GLU A 146 1.49 -12.21 20.94
C GLU A 146 1.28 -13.59 21.59
N LEU A 147 1.60 -13.73 22.88
CA LEU A 147 1.36 -14.95 23.64
C LEU A 147 -0.13 -15.27 23.76
N SER A 148 -0.97 -14.27 24.05
CA SER A 148 -2.44 -14.47 24.10
C SER A 148 -2.99 -14.90 22.73
N LEU A 149 -2.53 -14.26 21.65
CA LEU A 149 -2.93 -14.62 20.29
C LEU A 149 -2.50 -16.04 19.92
N ALA A 150 -1.30 -16.45 20.29
CA ALA A 150 -0.79 -17.79 20.02
C ALA A 150 -1.56 -18.87 20.79
N ARG A 151 -1.96 -18.60 22.04
CA ARG A 151 -2.80 -19.51 22.85
C ARG A 151 -4.19 -19.68 22.23
N ASP A 152 -4.78 -18.57 21.81
CA ASP A 152 -6.16 -18.54 21.29
C ASP A 152 -6.25 -18.89 19.80
N VAL A 153 -5.15 -19.29 19.14
CA VAL A 153 -5.14 -19.62 17.70
C VAL A 153 -6.14 -20.71 17.36
N LYS A 154 -6.30 -21.71 18.23
CA LYS A 154 -7.19 -22.85 17.97
C LYS A 154 -8.65 -22.42 17.89
N ASP A 155 -9.07 -21.54 18.81
CA ASP A 155 -10.46 -21.09 18.96
C ASP A 155 -10.76 -19.84 18.12
N ASN A 156 -9.75 -19.00 17.86
CA ASN A 156 -9.89 -17.70 17.18
C ASN A 156 -8.80 -17.45 16.14
N LYS A 157 -8.67 -18.35 15.16
CA LYS A 157 -7.73 -18.22 14.02
C LYS A 157 -7.77 -16.84 13.36
N LYS A 158 -8.96 -16.21 13.28
CA LYS A 158 -9.18 -14.91 12.64
C LYS A 158 -8.49 -13.74 13.35
N SER A 159 -8.27 -13.80 14.66
CA SER A 159 -7.58 -12.73 15.41
C SER A 159 -6.08 -12.73 15.11
N PHE A 160 -5.47 -13.92 15.06
CA PHE A 160 -4.06 -14.13 14.75
C PHE A 160 -3.72 -13.65 13.33
N TYR A 161 -4.42 -14.14 12.30
CA TYR A 161 -4.19 -13.69 10.93
C TYR A 161 -4.44 -12.19 10.76
N ARG A 162 -5.41 -11.62 11.47
CA ARG A 162 -5.63 -10.16 11.44
C ARG A 162 -4.44 -9.40 12.04
N TYR A 163 -3.89 -9.85 13.17
CA TYR A 163 -2.71 -9.24 13.78
C TYR A 163 -1.51 -9.30 12.83
N ASP A 164 -1.21 -10.47 12.27
CA ASP A 164 -0.08 -10.65 11.36
C ASP A 164 -0.24 -9.87 10.06
N VAL A 165 -1.43 -9.90 9.44
CA VAL A 165 -1.67 -9.24 8.14
C VAL A 165 -1.75 -7.72 8.28
N SER A 166 -2.24 -7.18 9.40
CA SER A 166 -2.41 -5.72 9.55
C SER A 166 -1.23 -5.02 10.22
N ASP A 167 -0.51 -5.66 11.15
CA ASP A 167 0.56 -5.02 11.94
C ASP A 167 1.96 -5.45 11.45
N LYS A 168 2.11 -6.68 10.94
CA LYS A 168 3.43 -7.26 10.58
C LYS A 168 3.68 -7.38 9.09
N ARG A 169 2.64 -7.68 8.30
CA ARG A 169 2.70 -7.54 6.84
C ARG A 169 2.60 -6.05 6.53
N ARG A 170 3.73 -5.35 6.65
CA ARG A 170 4.00 -4.22 5.76
C ARG A 170 3.69 -4.75 4.37
N THR A 171 2.67 -4.22 3.71
CA THR A 171 2.52 -4.40 2.25
C THR A 171 3.89 -4.07 1.67
N ARG A 172 4.67 -5.10 1.33
CA ARG A 172 5.94 -4.94 0.64
C ARG A 172 5.59 -4.19 -0.63
N GLU A 173 6.23 -3.04 -0.77
CA GLU A 173 6.53 -2.33 -2.00
C GLU A 173 5.37 -2.21 -3.01
N ASN A 174 4.98 -0.97 -3.29
CA ASN A 174 4.57 -0.66 -4.66
C ASN A 174 5.70 -1.14 -5.57
N VAL A 175 5.37 -1.69 -6.74
CA VAL A 175 6.35 -2.09 -7.76
C VAL A 175 7.44 -1.02 -7.83
N GLY A 176 8.68 -1.43 -7.57
CA GLY A 176 9.82 -0.52 -7.62
C GLY A 176 9.97 0.07 -9.02
N PRO A 177 10.72 1.18 -9.17
CA PRO A 177 10.92 1.78 -10.48
C PRO A 177 11.42 0.73 -11.48
N LEU A 178 10.81 0.71 -12.67
CA LEU A 178 11.19 -0.20 -13.72
C LEU A 178 12.48 0.27 -14.39
N TRP A 179 13.27 -0.69 -14.87
CA TRP A 179 14.50 -0.46 -15.60
C TRP A 179 14.35 -1.08 -16.98
N ASN A 180 14.80 -0.37 -18.00
CA ASN A 180 14.81 -0.91 -19.35
C ASN A 180 16.02 -1.84 -19.57
N GLU A 181 16.08 -2.51 -20.72
CA GLU A 181 17.17 -3.41 -21.11
C GLU A 181 18.53 -2.69 -21.17
N THR A 182 18.53 -1.36 -21.34
CA THR A 182 19.71 -0.50 -21.37
C THR A 182 20.19 -0.08 -19.98
N GLY A 183 19.51 -0.50 -18.90
CA GLY A 183 19.86 -0.18 -17.52
C GLY A 183 19.48 1.24 -17.09
N ASN A 184 18.62 1.93 -17.85
CA ASN A 184 18.09 3.25 -17.51
C ASN A 184 16.77 3.14 -16.75
N LEU A 185 16.55 4.10 -15.85
CA LEU A 185 15.29 4.24 -15.11
C LEU A 185 14.18 4.63 -16.08
N VAL A 186 13.11 3.83 -16.10
CA VAL A 186 11.92 4.15 -16.88
C VAL A 186 11.13 5.24 -16.15
N THR A 187 10.80 6.32 -16.86
CA THR A 187 10.12 7.47 -16.26
C THR A 187 8.79 7.81 -16.92
N GLN A 188 8.53 7.26 -18.11
CA GLN A 188 7.31 7.49 -18.87
C GLN A 188 6.42 6.23 -18.86
N ASP A 189 5.12 6.42 -18.60
CA ASP A 189 4.13 5.32 -18.52
C ASP A 189 4.13 4.38 -19.75
N MET A 190 4.43 4.92 -20.93
CA MET A 190 4.49 4.17 -22.19
C MET A 190 5.67 3.20 -22.22
N GLU A 191 6.84 3.68 -21.82
CA GLU A 191 8.06 2.86 -21.72
C GLU A 191 7.89 1.78 -20.65
N GLU A 192 7.20 2.07 -19.53
CA GLU A 192 6.90 1.08 -18.49
C GLU A 192 6.05 -0.07 -19.04
N ALA A 193 5.00 0.27 -19.80
CA ALA A 193 4.13 -0.71 -20.42
C ALA A 193 4.88 -1.56 -21.47
N GLU A 194 5.75 -0.96 -22.27
CA GLU A 194 6.57 -1.67 -23.26
C GLU A 194 7.55 -2.65 -22.60
N VAL A 195 8.26 -2.23 -21.56
CA VAL A 195 9.20 -3.09 -20.81
C VAL A 195 8.46 -4.29 -20.21
N LEU A 196 7.29 -4.06 -19.59
CA LEU A 196 6.47 -5.14 -19.06
C LEU A 196 5.93 -6.06 -20.16
N ASN A 197 5.45 -5.50 -21.28
CA ASN A 197 4.91 -6.27 -22.39
C ASN A 197 5.98 -7.15 -23.05
N ASN A 198 7.19 -6.62 -23.26
CA ASN A 198 8.34 -7.37 -23.77
C ASN A 198 8.73 -8.52 -22.84
N PHE A 199 8.72 -8.27 -21.52
CA PHE A 199 8.96 -9.32 -20.53
C PHE A 199 7.89 -10.42 -20.61
N PHE A 200 6.61 -10.08 -20.63
CA PHE A 200 5.54 -11.07 -20.76
C PHE A 200 5.63 -11.85 -22.07
N ALA A 201 5.86 -11.18 -23.20
CA ALA A 201 6.05 -11.84 -24.50
C ALA A 201 7.21 -12.85 -24.47
N SER A 202 8.33 -12.50 -23.84
CA SER A 202 9.50 -13.38 -23.68
C SER A 202 9.19 -14.64 -22.85
N VAL A 203 8.40 -14.51 -21.78
CA VAL A 203 8.00 -15.66 -20.93
C VAL A 203 6.97 -16.56 -21.63
N PHE A 204 6.13 -16.00 -22.51
CA PHE A 204 5.13 -16.75 -23.27
C PHE A 204 5.64 -17.37 -24.58
N THR A 205 6.90 -17.12 -24.98
CA THR A 205 7.56 -17.85 -26.07
C THR A 205 8.07 -19.24 -25.65
N GLY A 206 7.18 -20.07 -25.10
CA GLY A 206 7.36 -21.52 -25.10
C GLY A 206 7.09 -22.05 -26.51
N LYS A 207 8.00 -22.86 -27.06
CA LYS A 207 7.95 -23.43 -28.42
C LYS A 207 6.56 -23.97 -28.78
N CYS A 208 5.72 -23.13 -29.41
CA CYS A 208 4.64 -23.63 -30.23
C CYS A 208 5.28 -24.05 -31.54
N SER A 209 5.78 -25.29 -31.57
CA SER A 209 6.01 -26.00 -32.83
C SER A 209 4.74 -25.87 -33.65
N SER A 210 4.90 -25.33 -34.84
CA SER A 210 3.87 -25.04 -35.84
C SER A 210 2.87 -26.19 -36.00
N HIS A 211 1.71 -26.05 -35.37
CA HIS A 211 0.48 -26.61 -35.89
C HIS A 211 -0.38 -25.44 -36.34
N THR A 212 -0.35 -25.21 -37.64
CA THR A 212 -1.37 -24.45 -38.36
C THR A 212 -2.72 -25.12 -38.11
N ALA A 213 -3.37 -24.76 -37.01
CA ALA A 213 -4.77 -25.08 -36.79
C ALA A 213 -5.58 -24.02 -37.54
N GLN A 214 -6.18 -24.44 -38.65
CA GLN A 214 -7.12 -23.61 -39.39
C GLN A 214 -8.24 -23.16 -38.45
N VAL A 215 -8.45 -21.84 -38.38
CA VAL A 215 -9.62 -21.25 -37.73
C VAL A 215 -10.83 -21.59 -38.59
N THR A 216 -11.63 -22.55 -38.13
CA THR A 216 -13.03 -22.66 -38.56
C THR A 216 -13.88 -21.94 -37.53
N GLU A 217 -14.73 -21.03 -38.02
CA GLU A 217 -15.66 -20.24 -37.22
C GLU A 217 -16.57 -21.14 -36.36
N GLY A 218 -16.33 -21.12 -35.05
CA GLY A 218 -17.13 -21.82 -34.04
C GLY A 218 -18.14 -20.88 -33.40
N LYS A 219 -19.36 -20.92 -33.93
CA LYS A 219 -20.58 -20.27 -33.43
C LYS A 219 -20.75 -20.45 -31.92
N GLY A 220 -21.07 -19.37 -31.23
CA GLY A 220 -21.27 -19.32 -29.78
C GLY A 220 -22.27 -20.35 -29.28
N ARG A 221 -21.97 -20.94 -28.13
CA ARG A 221 -22.94 -21.66 -27.31
C ARG A 221 -22.80 -21.28 -25.86
N ASP A 222 -23.96 -21.02 -25.29
CA ASP A 222 -24.26 -20.59 -23.94
C ASP A 222 -23.65 -21.51 -22.88
N TRP A 223 -23.09 -20.90 -21.84
CA TRP A 223 -22.64 -21.59 -20.64
C TRP A 223 -23.74 -21.50 -19.59
N GLU A 224 -24.73 -22.37 -19.69
CA GLU A 224 -25.60 -22.70 -18.57
C GLU A 224 -25.56 -24.22 -18.35
N ASN A 225 -25.36 -24.59 -17.09
CA ASN A 225 -25.37 -25.94 -16.50
C ASN A 225 -24.03 -26.69 -16.55
N ALA A 226 -23.14 -26.34 -15.61
CA ALA A 226 -22.15 -27.27 -15.09
C ALA A 226 -22.39 -27.44 -13.58
N GLU A 227 -22.95 -28.59 -13.18
CA GLU A 227 -23.00 -29.03 -11.78
C GLU A 227 -21.59 -29.37 -11.25
N PRO A 228 -21.33 -29.17 -9.95
CA PRO A 228 -20.01 -29.43 -9.36
C PRO A 228 -19.76 -30.94 -9.18
N PRO A 229 -18.53 -31.44 -9.39
CA PRO A 229 -18.22 -32.85 -9.16
C PRO A 229 -18.17 -33.16 -7.66
N THR A 230 -18.97 -34.17 -7.28
CA THR A 230 -19.11 -34.75 -5.95
C THR A 230 -17.81 -35.38 -5.46
N VAL A 231 -17.45 -35.09 -4.21
CA VAL A 231 -16.40 -35.74 -3.42
C VAL A 231 -16.76 -37.21 -3.19
N GLY A 232 -15.88 -38.12 -3.63
CA GLY A 232 -15.90 -39.52 -3.21
C GLY A 232 -15.08 -39.71 -1.94
N GLU A 233 -15.75 -40.08 -0.86
CA GLU A 233 -15.14 -40.69 0.32
C GLU A 233 -14.81 -42.15 0.00
N ASP A 234 -13.58 -42.59 0.23
CA ASP A 234 -13.25 -44.00 0.43
C ASP A 234 -12.50 -44.13 1.75
N GLN A 235 -13.10 -44.86 2.69
CA GLN A 235 -12.43 -45.49 3.83
C GLN A 235 -12.17 -46.96 3.45
N ILE A 236 -10.97 -47.47 3.76
CA ILE A 236 -10.66 -48.36 4.89
C ILE A 236 -9.21 -48.07 5.29
#